data_AF-A0A977Q2X9-F1
#
_entry.id   AF-A0A977Q2X9-F1
#
_cell.length_a   1.000
_cell.length_b   1.000
_cell.length_c   1.000
_cell.angle_alpha   90.00
_cell.angle_beta   90.00
_cell.angle_gamma   90.00
#
_symmetry.space_group_name_H-M   'P 1'
#
loop_
_entity.id
_entity.type
_entity.pdbx_description
1 polymer ?
#
loop_
_entity_poly.entity_id
_entity_poly.type
_entity_poly.pdbx_seq_one_letter_code
_entity_poly.pdbx_strand_id
1 'polypeptide(L)' 'MAGQRKTSPSAAKAASRVLRDGRTSKDSKKAAGSALSQAAPKGGKKK' A
#
# COMPACT_ATOMS: atom_id res chain seq x y z
N MET A 1 1.37 9.97 16.97
CA MET A 1 1.20 8.75 16.15
C MET A 1 1.95 8.95 14.82
N ALA A 2 3.05 8.23 14.60
CA ALA A 2 3.72 7.93 13.31
C ALA A 2 3.59 8.91 12.11
N GLY A 3 3.80 10.22 12.29
CA GLY A 3 3.41 11.24 11.28
C GLY A 3 4.14 11.24 9.93
N GLN A 4 5.15 10.39 9.70
CA GLN A 4 5.98 10.48 8.47
C GLN A 4 6.39 9.14 7.84
N ARG A 5 6.09 7.99 8.46
CA ARG A 5 6.43 6.67 7.90
C ARG A 5 5.35 6.24 6.91
N LYS A 6 5.51 6.65 5.65
CA LYS A 6 4.62 6.27 4.56
C LYS A 6 5.23 5.14 3.76
N THR A 7 4.41 4.21 3.29
CA THR A 7 4.85 3.18 2.35
C THR A 7 5.37 3.85 1.08
N SER A 8 6.58 3.48 0.68
CA SER A 8 7.23 4.04 -0.51
C SER A 8 6.41 3.74 -1.77
N PRO A 9 6.51 4.58 -2.82
CA PRO A 9 5.74 4.40 -4.05
C PRO A 9 6.03 3.05 -4.74
N SER A 10 7.25 2.52 -4.61
CA SER A 10 7.62 1.19 -5.12
C SER A 10 6.90 0.06 -4.38
N ALA A 11 6.88 0.10 -3.05
CA ALA A 11 6.18 -0.88 -2.22
C ALA A 11 4.66 -0.81 -2.43
N ALA A 12 4.10 0.40 -2.54
CA ALA A 12 2.69 0.57 -2.87
C ALA A 12 2.35 -0.03 -4.25
N LYS A 13 3.22 0.15 -5.25
CA LYS A 13 3.02 -0.43 -6.59
C LYS A 13 3.06 -1.96 -6.56
N ALA A 14 3.96 -2.55 -5.77
CA ALA A 14 4.02 -3.99 -5.56
C ALA A 14 2.76 -4.52 -4.86
N ALA A 15 2.30 -3.85 -3.79
CA ALA A 15 1.07 -4.19 -3.10
C ALA A 15 -0.17 -4.12 -4.03
N SER A 16 -0.26 -3.11 -4.90
CA SER A 16 -1.32 -3.05 -5.92
C SER A 16 -1.24 -4.19 -6.92
N ARG A 17 -0.05 -4.72 -7.24
CA ARG A 17 0.07 -5.92 -8.09
C ARG A 17 -0.42 -7.16 -7.35
N VAL A 18 -0.08 -7.32 -6.09
CA VAL A 18 -0.54 -8.44 -5.25
C VAL A 18 -2.07 -8.47 -5.18
N LEU A 19 -2.73 -7.33 -4.94
CA LEU A 19 -4.20 -7.28 -4.92
C LEU A 19 -4.87 -7.68 -6.24
N ARG A 20 -4.23 -7.38 -7.37
CA ARG A 20 -4.74 -7.67 -8.72
C ARG A 20 -4.34 -9.04 -9.24
N ASP A 21 -3.32 -9.66 -8.64
CA ASP A 21 -2.88 -10.99 -9.04
C ASP A 21 -3.83 -12.05 -8.48
N GLY A 22 -4.47 -12.79 -9.39
CA GLY A 22 -5.40 -13.88 -9.08
C GLY A 22 -4.74 -15.06 -8.36
N ARG A 23 -3.41 -15.19 -8.41
CA ARG A 23 -2.64 -16.29 -7.81
C ARG A 23 -2.26 -16.03 -6.35
N THR A 24 -2.59 -14.87 -5.79
CA THR A 24 -2.22 -14.51 -4.41
C THR A 24 -3.32 -14.86 -3.39
N SER A 25 -2.89 -15.34 -2.24
CA SER A 25 -3.74 -15.78 -1.13
C SER A 25 -4.45 -14.62 -0.44
N LYS A 26 -5.55 -14.91 0.27
CA LYS A 26 -6.31 -13.91 1.05
C LYS A 26 -5.43 -13.14 2.04
N ASP A 27 -4.52 -13.82 2.72
CA ASP A 27 -3.60 -13.21 3.69
C ASP A 27 -2.62 -12.24 3.01
N SER A 28 -2.07 -12.63 1.86
CA SER A 28 -1.19 -11.77 1.06
C SER A 28 -1.93 -10.50 0.60
N LYS A 29 -3.19 -10.64 0.20
CA LYS A 29 -4.04 -9.49 -0.18
C LYS A 29 -4.35 -8.60 1.02
N LYS A 30 -4.59 -9.15 2.20
CA LYS A 30 -4.81 -8.39 3.43
C LYS A 30 -3.57 -7.58 3.84
N ALA A 31 -2.38 -8.18 3.77
CA ALA A 31 -1.12 -7.48 4.01
C ALA A 31 -0.88 -6.36 2.98
N ALA A 32 -1.13 -6.63 1.69
CA ALA A 32 -1.01 -5.64 0.63
C ALA A 32 -2.00 -4.47 0.79
N GLY A 33 -3.24 -4.75 1.20
CA GLY A 33 -4.23 -3.71 1.52
C GLY A 33 -3.78 -2.82 2.68
N SER A 34 -3.22 -3.42 3.74
CA SER A 34 -2.68 -2.67 4.88
C SER A 34 -1.52 -1.75 4.46
N ALA A 35 -0.64 -2.23 3.58
CA ALA A 35 0.46 -1.44 3.01
C ALA A 35 -0.04 -0.28 2.13
N LEU A 36 -1.12 -0.48 1.36
CA LEU A 36 -1.71 0.60 0.56
C LEU A 36 -2.41 1.65 1.42
N SER A 37 -3.06 1.25 2.50
CA SER A 37 -3.66 2.20 3.44
C SER A 37 -2.63 3.11 4.12
N GLN A 38 -1.38 2.66 4.22
CA GLN A 38 -0.25 3.41 4.77
C GLN A 38 0.58 4.12 3.69
N ALA A 39 0.24 3.93 2.41
CA ALA A 39 0.94 4.58 1.31
C ALA A 39 0.56 6.06 1.20
N ALA A 40 1.53 6.88 0.79
CA ALA A 40 1.27 8.30 0.56
C ALA A 40 0.24 8.49 -0.58
N PRO A 41 -0.81 9.29 -0.40
CA PRO A 41 -1.72 9.61 -1.50
C PRO A 41 -0.96 10.35 -2.60
N LYS A 42 -1.23 9.99 -3.86
CA LYS A 42 -0.58 10.53 -5.06
C LYS A 42 -0.80 12.04 -5.31
N GLY A 43 -1.54 12.74 -4.42
CA GLY A 43 -1.78 14.18 -4.50
C GLY A 43 -2.04 14.85 -3.15
N GLY A 44 -1.67 14.22 -2.02
CA GLY A 44 -1.92 14.80 -0.69
C GLY A 44 -0.93 15.91 -0.37
N LYS A 45 -1.31 17.14 -0.73
CA LYS A 45 -0.82 18.38 -0.10
C LYS A 45 -0.65 18.15 1.41
N LYS A 46 0.53 18.51 1.92
CA LYS A 46 0.65 18.90 3.33
C LYS A 46 -0.41 19.98 3.57
N LYS A 47 -1.33 19.74 4.48
CA LYS A 47 -2.05 20.83 5.15
C LYS A 47 -1.26 21.16 6.40
#